data_AF-A0A3C0FLE9-F1
#
_entry.id   AF-A0A3C0FLE9-F1
#
_cell.length_a   1.000
_cell.length_b   1.000
_cell.length_c   1.000
_cell.angle_alpha   90.00
_cell.angle_beta   90.00
_cell.angle_gamma   90.00
#
_symmetry.space_group_name_H-M   'P 1'
#
loop_
_entity.id
_entity.type
_entity.pdbx_description
1 polymer ?
#
loop_
_entity_poly.entity_id
_entity_poly.type
_entity_poly.pdbx_seq_one_letter_code
_entity_poly.pdbx_strand_id
1 'polypeptide(L)'
;MAYAYTEAQDAQAVAELQWAKADTVMFTTFTSCIGLMGIKDDQVIGVHLPLRDGANAVTNDDTDAAIALLDGAANPVIIGAISAWKASASAVFDHLVDALNPVEQYAYGDGTYGGSVSNGRVQPEYV
;
A
#
# COMPACT_ATOMS: atom_id res chain seq x y z
N MET A 1 -5.05 8.59 -16.61
CA MET A 1 -5.87 7.39 -16.43
C MET A 1 -5.28 6.70 -15.23
N ALA A 2 -6.07 6.50 -14.18
CA ALA A 2 -5.60 5.86 -12.98
C ALA A 2 -5.12 4.42 -13.28
N TYR A 3 -4.19 3.93 -12.47
CA TYR A 3 -3.76 2.55 -12.49
C TYR A 3 -4.94 1.58 -12.38
N ALA A 4 -4.84 0.49 -13.13
CA ALA A 4 -5.84 -0.58 -13.12
C ALA A 4 -5.42 -1.65 -12.11
N TYR A 5 -6.14 -1.72 -10.99
CA TYR A 5 -5.87 -2.71 -9.96
C TYR A 5 -6.67 -4.00 -10.17
N THR A 6 -6.06 -5.13 -9.84
CA THR A 6 -6.71 -6.45 -9.83
C THR A 6 -6.59 -7.14 -8.48
N GLU A 7 -7.56 -7.96 -8.11
CA GLU A 7 -7.43 -8.78 -6.90
C GLU A 7 -6.32 -9.83 -7.11
N ALA A 8 -5.44 -9.99 -6.11
CA ALA A 8 -4.38 -10.99 -6.14
C ALA A 8 -4.96 -12.40 -5.98
N GLN A 9 -4.35 -13.38 -6.65
CA GLN A 9 -4.70 -14.79 -6.45
C GLN A 9 -4.12 -15.37 -5.15
N ASP A 10 -3.08 -14.73 -4.61
CA ASP A 10 -2.39 -15.13 -3.38
C ASP A 10 -2.17 -13.91 -2.49
N ALA A 11 -2.84 -13.87 -1.33
CA ALA A 11 -2.71 -12.79 -0.36
C ALA A 11 -1.31 -12.76 0.29
N GLN A 12 -0.50 -13.82 0.16
CA GLN A 12 0.88 -13.87 0.64
C GLN A 12 1.90 -13.41 -0.42
N ALA A 13 1.45 -13.02 -1.62
CA ALA A 13 2.30 -12.58 -2.72
C ALA A 13 1.58 -11.54 -3.59
N VAL A 14 1.07 -10.47 -2.98
CA VAL A 14 0.37 -9.38 -3.68
C VAL A 14 1.37 -8.58 -4.53
N ALA A 15 1.28 -8.73 -5.85
CA ALA A 15 2.18 -8.05 -6.79
C ALA A 15 1.78 -6.58 -6.99
N GLU A 16 2.65 -5.80 -7.64
CA GLU A 16 2.35 -4.41 -8.03
C GLU A 16 1.02 -4.32 -8.78
N LEU A 17 0.24 -3.28 -8.48
CA LEU A 17 -1.10 -3.07 -9.03
C LEU A 17 -2.10 -4.17 -8.63
N GLN A 18 -1.82 -4.90 -7.56
CA GLN A 18 -2.77 -5.83 -6.96
C GLN A 18 -3.21 -5.40 -5.57
N TRP A 19 -4.34 -5.95 -5.15
CA TRP A 19 -4.86 -5.84 -3.80
C TRP A 19 -5.34 -7.19 -3.30
N ALA A 20 -5.39 -7.38 -1.99
CA ALA A 20 -5.97 -8.57 -1.36
C ALA A 20 -6.59 -8.21 -0.01
N LYS A 21 -7.55 -9.02 0.44
CA LYS A 21 -8.08 -8.98 1.80
C LYS A 21 -7.96 -10.35 2.46
N ALA A 22 -7.24 -10.44 3.56
CA ALA A 22 -6.99 -11.68 4.30
C ALA A 22 -6.55 -11.39 5.74
N ASP A 23 -6.43 -12.42 6.58
CA ASP A 23 -5.95 -12.28 7.96
C ASP A 23 -4.51 -11.74 8.01
N THR A 24 -3.71 -12.14 7.02
CA THR A 24 -2.37 -11.61 6.74
C THR A 24 -2.26 -11.31 5.26
N VAL A 25 -1.74 -10.14 4.91
CA VAL A 25 -1.38 -9.76 3.54
C VAL A 25 0.12 -9.54 3.46
N MET A 26 0.78 -10.17 2.49
CA MET A 26 2.18 -9.93 2.16
C MET A 26 2.29 -9.50 0.70
N PHE A 27 3.12 -8.51 0.44
CA PHE A 27 3.40 -8.01 -0.90
C PHE A 27 4.64 -8.71 -1.48
N THR A 28 4.78 -8.70 -2.80
CA THR A 28 6.05 -9.08 -3.45
C THR A 28 7.14 -8.07 -3.16
N THR A 29 8.39 -8.39 -3.51
CA THR A 29 9.55 -7.53 -3.24
C THR A 29 9.38 -6.08 -3.73
N PHE A 30 9.61 -5.15 -2.81
CA PHE A 30 9.64 -3.72 -3.04
C PHE A 30 11.00 -3.33 -3.61
N THR A 31 11.01 -2.62 -4.72
CA THR A 31 12.20 -1.92 -5.25
C THR A 31 12.00 -0.40 -5.27
N SER A 32 10.76 0.04 -5.45
CA SER A 32 10.36 1.46 -5.36
C SER A 32 8.89 1.64 -4.94
N CYS A 33 8.29 0.57 -4.44
CA CYS A 33 6.86 0.51 -4.18
C CYS A 33 6.55 0.92 -2.74
N ILE A 34 5.27 1.15 -2.48
CA ILE A 34 4.71 1.21 -1.14
C ILE A 34 3.49 0.30 -1.06
N GLY A 35 3.26 -0.25 0.13
CA GLY A 35 2.08 -1.02 0.47
C GLY A 35 1.17 -0.11 1.26
N LEU A 36 -0.09 -0.01 0.84
CA LEU A 36 -1.15 0.59 1.62
C LEU A 36 -1.90 -0.54 2.31
N MET A 37 -2.13 -0.44 3.61
CA MET A 37 -2.88 -1.44 4.35
C MET A 37 -3.89 -0.77 5.29
N GLY A 38 -4.94 -1.50 5.65
CA GLY A 38 -5.88 -1.11 6.69
C GLY A 38 -6.70 -2.30 7.16
N ILE A 39 -7.53 -2.11 8.18
CA ILE A 39 -8.44 -3.15 8.68
C ILE A 39 -9.84 -2.94 8.13
N LYS A 40 -10.36 -3.97 7.47
CA LYS A 40 -11.73 -4.03 6.96
C LYS A 40 -12.33 -5.39 7.30
N ASP A 41 -13.49 -5.41 7.95
CA ASP A 41 -14.19 -6.63 8.36
C ASP A 41 -13.30 -7.60 9.15
N ASP A 42 -12.53 -7.08 10.12
CA ASP A 42 -11.56 -7.81 10.95
C ASP A 42 -10.39 -8.48 10.19
N GLN A 43 -10.19 -8.13 8.92
CA GLN A 43 -9.08 -8.59 8.08
C GLN A 43 -8.20 -7.43 7.61
N VAL A 44 -6.96 -7.73 7.24
CA VAL A 44 -6.11 -6.77 6.55
C VAL A 44 -6.55 -6.69 5.10
N ILE A 45 -6.85 -5.48 4.63
CA ILE A 45 -6.89 -5.17 3.21
C ILE A 45 -5.60 -4.45 2.84
N GLY A 46 -4.92 -4.92 1.79
CA GLY A 46 -3.65 -4.38 1.33
C GLY A 46 -3.63 -4.12 -0.17
N VAL A 47 -2.97 -3.03 -0.58
CA VAL A 47 -2.81 -2.59 -1.97
C VAL A 47 -1.34 -2.32 -2.25
N HIS A 48 -0.79 -2.93 -3.31
CA HIS A 48 0.60 -2.74 -3.71
C HIS A 48 0.69 -1.63 -4.76
N LEU A 49 1.23 -0.49 -4.36
CA LEU A 49 1.29 0.72 -5.17
C LEU A 49 2.73 1.01 -5.62
N PRO A 50 3.04 0.88 -6.93
CA PRO A 50 4.35 1.23 -7.45
C PRO A 50 4.46 2.73 -7.71
N LEU A 51 5.68 3.27 -7.66
CA LEU A 51 5.97 4.65 -8.04
C LEU A 51 5.71 4.92 -9.53
N ARG A 52 5.70 3.86 -10.35
CA ARG A 52 5.53 3.90 -11.81
C ARG A 52 4.83 2.64 -12.33
N ASP A 53 4.03 2.78 -13.38
CA ASP A 53 3.53 1.67 -14.20
C ASP A 53 4.20 1.76 -15.59
N GLY A 54 5.21 0.92 -15.80
CA GLY A 54 6.07 0.97 -16.98
C GLY A 54 6.72 2.36 -17.14
N ALA A 55 6.33 3.08 -18.19
CA ALA A 55 6.86 4.42 -18.46
C ALA A 55 6.14 5.54 -17.68
N ASN A 56 4.95 5.29 -17.14
CA ASN A 56 4.11 6.30 -16.52
C ASN A 56 4.53 6.51 -15.06
N ALA A 57 4.66 7.77 -14.64
CA ALA A 57 4.87 8.10 -13.23
C ALA A 57 3.54 8.14 -12.50
N VAL A 58 3.56 7.79 -11.21
CA VAL A 58 2.38 7.87 -10.34
C VAL A 58 1.84 9.30 -10.26
N THR A 59 0.51 9.40 -10.20
CA THR A 59 -0.27 10.63 -10.08
C THR A 59 -1.22 10.55 -8.88
N ASN A 60 -1.88 11.67 -8.56
CA ASN A 60 -2.89 11.67 -7.50
C ASN A 60 -4.09 10.77 -7.83
N ASP A 61 -4.45 10.64 -9.11
CA ASP A 61 -5.55 9.75 -9.52
C ASP A 61 -5.21 8.27 -9.21
N ASP A 62 -3.93 7.90 -9.28
CA ASP A 62 -3.46 6.54 -8.99
C ASP A 62 -3.51 6.25 -7.49
N THR A 63 -3.11 7.21 -6.65
CA THR A 63 -3.21 7.08 -5.19
C THR A 63 -4.66 7.07 -4.74
N ASP A 64 -5.53 7.89 -5.34
CA ASP A 64 -6.96 7.91 -5.05
C ASP A 64 -7.63 6.57 -5.40
N ALA A 65 -7.24 5.94 -6.51
CA ALA A 65 -7.71 4.60 -6.87
C ALA A 65 -7.26 3.54 -5.84
N ALA A 66 -6.01 3.64 -5.36
CA ALA A 66 -5.50 2.74 -4.32
C ALA A 66 -6.22 2.93 -2.98
N ILE A 67 -6.50 4.18 -2.58
CA ILE A 67 -7.25 4.50 -1.35
C ILE A 67 -8.69 3.98 -1.46
N ALA A 68 -9.33 4.14 -2.61
CA ALA A 68 -10.69 3.65 -2.83
C ALA A 68 -10.80 2.13 -2.61
N LEU A 69 -9.76 1.37 -2.93
CA LEU A 69 -9.71 -0.08 -2.68
C LEU A 69 -9.66 -0.43 -1.19
N LEU A 70 -9.12 0.45 -0.34
CA LEU A 70 -9.18 0.23 1.11
C LEU A 70 -10.61 0.38 1.66
N ASP A 71 -11.56 0.95 0.89
CA ASP A 71 -12.98 1.04 1.22
C ASP A 71 -13.27 1.54 2.65
N GLY A 72 -12.59 2.61 3.05
CA GLY A 72 -12.74 3.19 4.40
C GLY A 72 -12.21 2.29 5.53
N ALA A 73 -11.24 1.42 5.25
CA ALA A 73 -10.55 0.63 6.25
C ALA A 73 -10.04 1.47 7.42
N ALA A 74 -10.11 0.91 8.62
CA ALA A 74 -9.64 1.56 9.83
C ALA A 74 -8.10 1.43 9.96
N ASN A 75 -7.49 2.39 10.65
CA ASN A 75 -6.07 2.40 11.02
C ASN A 75 -5.15 2.15 9.82
N PRO A 76 -5.18 3.03 8.81
CA PRO A 76 -4.38 2.84 7.60
C PRO A 76 -2.88 2.93 7.90
N VAL A 77 -2.11 2.15 7.15
CA VAL A 77 -0.66 2.05 7.22
C VAL A 77 -0.07 2.19 5.82
N ILE A 78 1.03 2.94 5.71
CA ILE A 78 1.90 2.98 4.54
C ILE A 78 3.23 2.33 4.93
N ILE A 79 3.69 1.35 4.15
CA ILE A 79 4.95 0.63 4.37
C ILE A 79 5.77 0.55 3.07
N GLY A 80 7.10 0.52 3.18
CA GLY A 80 8.00 0.31 2.03
C GLY A 80 8.85 1.53 1.72
N ALA A 81 9.16 1.74 0.43
CA ALA A 81 10.16 2.67 -0.08
C ALA A 81 9.76 4.16 -0.02
N ILE A 82 9.26 4.62 1.13
CA ILE A 82 8.76 5.98 1.37
C ILE A 82 9.82 7.04 1.02
N SER A 83 11.10 6.78 1.29
CA SER A 83 12.19 7.72 0.94
C SER A 83 12.31 7.94 -0.57
N ALA A 84 12.10 6.91 -1.38
CA ALA A 84 12.09 7.02 -2.85
C ALA A 84 10.89 7.84 -3.35
N TRP A 85 9.73 7.66 -2.72
CA TRP A 85 8.52 8.44 -3.00
C TRP A 85 8.70 9.91 -2.66
N LYS A 86 9.23 10.24 -1.48
CA LYS A 86 9.52 11.63 -1.09
C LYS A 86 10.55 12.28 -2.01
N ALA A 87 11.50 11.52 -2.56
CA ALA A 87 12.51 12.05 -3.48
C ALA A 87 11.99 12.27 -4.92
N SER A 88 11.05 11.43 -5.37
CA SER A 88 10.65 11.36 -6.79
C SER A 88 9.24 11.86 -7.07
N ALA A 89 8.34 11.81 -6.09
CA ALA A 89 6.93 12.14 -6.23
C ALA A 89 6.36 12.75 -4.93
N SER A 90 7.09 13.69 -4.30
CA SER A 90 6.73 14.25 -2.99
C SER A 90 5.29 14.76 -2.91
N ALA A 91 4.83 15.54 -3.90
CA ALA A 91 3.47 16.09 -3.91
C ALA A 91 2.38 14.99 -3.96
N VAL A 92 2.65 13.89 -4.66
CA VAL A 92 1.73 12.74 -4.75
C VAL A 92 1.73 11.96 -3.43
N PHE A 93 2.90 11.81 -2.81
CA PHE A 93 3.03 11.16 -1.50
C PHE A 93 2.35 11.98 -0.39
N ASP A 94 2.50 13.30 -0.39
CA ASP A 94 1.84 14.19 0.57
C ASP A 94 0.31 14.13 0.40
N HIS A 95 -0.19 14.12 -0.84
CA HIS A 95 -1.63 13.91 -1.13
C HIS A 95 -2.15 12.58 -0.56
N LEU A 96 -1.41 11.48 -0.77
CA LEU A 96 -1.75 10.16 -0.22
C LEU A 96 -1.82 10.18 1.32
N VAL A 97 -0.84 10.81 1.97
CA VAL A 97 -0.78 10.90 3.44
C VAL A 97 -1.95 11.74 3.98
N ASP A 98 -2.25 12.86 3.35
CA ASP A 98 -3.35 13.75 3.75
C ASP A 98 -4.71 13.05 3.60
N ALA A 99 -4.90 12.26 2.53
CA ALA A 99 -6.14 11.55 2.26
C ALA A 99 -6.41 10.39 3.23
N LEU A 100 -5.36 9.73 3.75
CA LEU A 100 -5.47 8.62 4.70
C LEU A 100 -5.49 9.08 6.17
N ASN A 101 -5.31 10.37 6.45
CA ASN A 101 -5.07 10.88 7.80
C ASN A 101 -6.20 10.52 8.80
N PRO A 102 -5.88 9.94 9.98
CA PRO A 102 -4.54 9.60 10.48
C PRO A 102 -3.97 8.30 9.87
N VAL A 103 -2.69 8.32 9.50
CA VAL A 103 -1.98 7.19 8.88
C VAL A 103 -0.62 6.94 9.52
N GLU A 104 -0.28 5.68 9.77
CA GLU A 104 1.07 5.29 10.23
C GLU A 104 2.00 5.05 9.03
N GLN A 105 3.27 5.44 9.17
CA GLN A 105 4.26 5.35 8.10
C GLN A 105 5.48 4.55 8.57
N TYR A 106 5.77 3.46 7.87
CA TYR A 106 6.93 2.62 8.11
C TYR A 106 7.87 2.71 6.91
N ALA A 107 8.84 3.62 6.99
CA ALA A 107 9.81 3.86 5.93
C ALA A 107 10.88 2.76 5.97
N TYR A 108 10.79 1.83 5.03
CA TYR A 108 11.78 0.79 4.79
C TYR A 108 12.40 0.96 3.39
N GLY A 109 13.42 0.17 3.08
CA GLY A 109 14.04 0.16 1.77
C GLY A 109 13.44 -0.92 0.88
N ASP A 110 14.29 -1.57 0.11
CA ASP A 110 13.92 -2.77 -0.65
C ASP A 110 13.71 -3.94 0.31
N GLY A 111 12.69 -4.76 0.06
CA GLY A 111 12.37 -5.92 0.90
C GLY A 111 10.99 -6.47 0.63
N THR A 112 10.58 -7.49 1.40
CA THR A 112 9.21 -8.04 1.35
C THR A 112 8.51 -7.66 2.64
N TYR A 113 7.41 -6.93 2.51
CA TYR A 113 6.66 -6.38 3.63
C TYR A 113 5.19 -6.78 3.53
N GLY A 114 4.49 -6.68 4.65
CA GLY A 114 3.07 -6.92 4.72
C GLY A 114 2.50 -6.51 6.07
N GLY A 115 1.36 -7.09 6.41
CA GLY A 115 0.74 -6.87 7.69
C GLY A 115 -0.30 -7.90 8.05
N SER A 116 -0.49 -8.07 9.35
CA SER A 116 -1.50 -8.92 9.97
C SER A 116 -2.36 -8.08 10.93
N VAL A 117 -3.56 -8.56 11.27
CA VAL A 117 -4.37 -7.90 12.30
C VAL A 117 -3.85 -8.27 13.69
N SER A 118 -3.46 -7.27 14.48
CA SER A 118 -3.08 -7.44 15.88
C SER A 118 -3.67 -6.33 16.73
N ASN A 119 -4.47 -6.70 17.73
CA ASN A 119 -5.14 -5.76 18.66
C ASN A 119 -5.90 -4.62 17.95
N GLY A 120 -6.56 -4.93 16.82
CA GLY A 120 -7.32 -3.95 16.05
C GLY A 120 -6.45 -2.92 15.31
N ARG A 121 -5.16 -3.21 15.10
CA ARG A 121 -4.24 -2.44 14.25
C ARG A 121 -3.56 -3.35 13.24
N VAL A 122 -3.09 -2.77 12.13
CA VAL A 122 -2.21 -3.49 11.23
C VAL A 122 -0.84 -3.58 11.90
N GLN A 123 -0.39 -4.80 12.18
CA GLN A 123 0.96 -5.09 12.64
C GLN A 123 1.83 -5.32 11.41
N PRO A 124 2.87 -4.50 11.16
CA PRO A 124 3.80 -4.73 10.06
C PRO A 124 4.50 -6.09 10.17
N GLU A 125 4.59 -6.79 9.04
CA GLU A 125 5.29 -8.06 8.84
C GLU A 125 6.42 -7.87 7.82
N TYR A 126 7.50 -8.63 7.94
CA TYR A 126 8.69 -8.55 7.09
C TYR A 126 9.42 -9.89 6.99
N VAL A 127 10.03 -10.15 5.83
CA VAL A 127 10.81 -11.37 5.52
C VAL A 127 12.25 -11.01 5.17
#